data_AF-A0A9D9H546-F1
#
_entry.id   AF-A0A9D9H546-F1
#
_cell.length_a   1.000
_cell.length_b   1.000
_cell.length_c   1.000
_cell.angle_alpha   90.00
_cell.angle_beta   90.00
_cell.angle_gamma   90.00
#
_symmetry.space_group_name_H-M   'P 1'
#
loop_
_entity.id
_entity.type
_entity.pdbx_description
1 polymer ?
#
loop_
_entity_poly.entity_id
_entity_poly.type
_entity_poly.pdbx_seq_one_letter_code
_entity_poly.pdbx_strand_id
1 'polypeptide(L)' 'ARILAIIAPIEGKGFGLFCSDKEYCIPWACIVKIGDDIILVDVKTDEILRNVT' A
#
# COMPACT_ATOMS: atom_id res chain seq x y z
N ALA A 1 -18.59 -6.37 10.93
CA ALA A 1 -17.80 -6.10 9.71
C ALA A 1 -16.34 -6.49 9.97
N ARG A 2 -15.61 -6.95 8.95
CA ARG A 2 -14.19 -7.33 9.07
C ARG A 2 -13.37 -6.52 8.06
N ILE A 3 -12.30 -5.88 8.52
CA ILE A 3 -11.33 -5.21 7.63
C ILE A 3 -10.49 -6.29 6.95
N LEU A 4 -10.33 -6.20 5.63
CA LEU A 4 -9.57 -7.19 4.85
C LEU A 4 -8.21 -6.66 4.41
N ALA A 5 -8.13 -5.37 4.08
CA ALA A 5 -6.91 -4.72 3.59
C ALA A 5 -6.98 -3.21 3.84
N ILE A 6 -5.81 -2.57 3.80
CA ILE A 6 -5.61 -1.12 3.77
C ILE A 6 -5.17 -0.75 2.35
N ILE A 7 -5.79 0.27 1.77
CA ILE A 7 -5.37 0.83 0.48
C ILE A 7 -4.64 2.14 0.76
N ALA A 8 -3.39 2.23 0.32
CA ALA A 8 -2.59 3.44 0.44
C ALA A 8 -2.14 3.92 -0.95
N PRO A 9 -2.31 5.21 -1.28
CA PRO A 9 -1.82 5.75 -2.54
C PRO A 9 -0.30 5.72 -2.57
N ILE A 10 0.27 5.52 -3.76
CA ILE A 10 1.72 5.57 -3.94
C ILE A 10 2.09 6.98 -4.38
N GLU A 11 2.94 7.62 -3.60
CA GLU A 11 3.60 8.84 -4.03
C GLU A 11 4.59 8.51 -5.16
N GLY A 12 4.29 9.01 -6.36
CA GLY A 12 5.02 8.68 -7.57
C GLY A 12 6.48 9.09 -7.51
N LYS A 13 7.40 8.14 -7.73
CA LYS A 13 8.84 8.40 -7.97
C LYS A 13 9.13 9.09 -9.33
N GLY A 14 8.17 9.79 -9.92
CA GLY A 14 8.27 10.36 -11.27
C GLY A 14 8.22 11.89 -11.28
N PHE A 15 9.36 12.53 -11.56
CA PHE A 15 9.34 13.87 -12.16
C PHE A 15 8.82 13.72 -13.61
N GLY A 16 7.57 14.14 -13.86
CA GLY A 16 7.03 14.34 -15.21
C GLY A 16 5.97 13.31 -15.64
N LEU A 17 4.73 13.80 -15.75
CA LEU A 17 3.63 13.38 -16.65
C LEU A 17 3.26 11.89 -16.85
N PHE A 18 3.83 10.95 -16.08
CA PHE A 18 3.46 9.53 -16.10
C PHE A 18 3.41 8.96 -14.68
N CYS A 19 2.71 9.66 -13.77
CA CYS A 19 2.35 9.10 -12.47
C CYS A 19 1.41 7.93 -12.74
N SER A 20 1.96 6.71 -12.84
CA SER A 20 1.14 5.51 -13.00
C SER A 20 0.16 5.43 -11.83
N ASP A 21 -1.13 5.25 -12.14
CA ASP A 21 -2.20 5.06 -11.16
C ASP A 21 -1.95 3.74 -10.42
N LYS A 22 -1.08 3.75 -9.41
CA LYS A 22 -0.72 2.57 -8.63
C LYS A 22 -0.95 2.83 -7.16
N GLU A 23 -1.40 1.80 -6.48
CA GLU A 23 -1.73 1.82 -5.07
C GLU A 23 -1.13 0.60 -4.35
N TYR A 24 -0.86 0.75 -3.07
CA TYR A 24 -0.57 -0.37 -2.19
C TYR A 24 -1.86 -0.96 -1.66
N CYS A 25 -2.12 -2.21 -1.99
CA CYS A 25 -3.19 -3.00 -1.37
C CYS A 25 -2.54 -3.90 -0.31
N ILE A 26 -2.59 -3.48 0.95
CA ILE A 26 -1.93 -4.13 2.09
C ILE A 26 -2.94 -5.06 2.79
N PRO A 27 -2.84 -6.39 2.65
CA PRO A 27 -3.74 -7.31 3.36
C PRO A 27 -3.57 -7.19 4.87
N TRP A 28 -4.67 -7.34 5.62
CA TRP A 28 -4.63 -7.29 7.08
C TRP A 28 -3.66 -8.32 7.69
N ALA A 29 -3.47 -9.45 7.02
CA ALA A 29 -2.56 -10.51 7.44
C ALA A 29 -1.08 -10.11 7.43
N CYS A 30 -0.69 -9.08 6.67
CA CYS A 30 0.69 -8.60 6.58
C CYS A 30 1.03 -7.56 7.66
N ILE A 31 0.03 -7.05 8.38
CA ILE A 31 0.21 -6.03 9.41
C ILE A 31 0.80 -6.68 10.65
N VAL A 32 2.02 -6.30 11.00
CA VAL A 32 2.72 -6.79 12.20
C VAL A 32 2.31 -5.99 13.42
N LYS A 33 2.26 -4.66 13.28
CA LYS A 33 1.91 -3.75 14.37
C LYS A 33 1.33 -2.45 13.84
N ILE A 34 0.30 -1.96 14.51
CA ILE A 34 -0.25 -0.62 14.29
C ILE A 34 0.21 0.23 15.48
N GLY A 35 1.03 1.24 15.22
CA GLY A 35 1.34 2.31 16.17
C GLY A 35 0.45 3.53 15.92
N ASP A 36 0.59 4.54 16.78
CA ASP A 36 -0.20 5.77 16.67
C ASP A 36 0.17 6.62 15.44
N ASP A 37 1.39 6.44 14.92
CA ASP A 37 1.94 7.18 13.78
C ASP A 37 2.27 6.28 12.59
N ILE A 38 2.80 5.07 12.87
CA ILE A 38 3.31 4.17 11.83
C ILE A 38 2.66 2.79 11.89
N ILE A 39 2.44 2.20 10.72
CA ILE A 39 2.04 0.79 10.58
C ILE A 39 3.26 -0.01 10.11
N LEU A 40 3.66 -0.99 10.90
CA LEU A 40 4.69 -1.94 10.53
C LEU A 40 4.05 -3.10 9.77
N VAL A 41 4.56 -3.35 8.56
CA VAL A 41 4.09 -4.36 7.63
C VAL A 41 5.25 -5.26 7.24
N ASP A 42 5.03 -6.58 7.20
CA ASP A 42 6.02 -7.55 6.74
C ASP A 42 5.54 -8.16 5.42
N VAL A 43 5.95 -7.52 4.32
CA VAL A 43 5.61 -7.92 2.95
C VAL A 43 6.56 -7.25 1.97
N LYS A 44 6.76 -7.86 0.80
CA LYS A 44 7.51 -7.20 -0.28
C LYS A 44 6.63 -6.21 -1.03
N THR A 45 7.19 -5.05 -1.35
CA THR A 45 6.47 -3.95 -1.99
C THR A 45 5.86 -4.33 -3.34
N ASP A 46 6.52 -5.19 -4.11
CA ASP A 46 6.05 -5.71 -5.40
C ASP A 46 4.82 -6.63 -5.27
N GLU A 47 4.65 -7.32 -4.14
CA GLU A 47 3.52 -8.21 -3.90
C GLU A 47 2.22 -7.45 -3.57
N ILE A 48 2.35 -6.23 -3.05
CA ILE A 48 1.20 -5.37 -2.67
C ILE A 48 0.91 -4.26 -3.69
N LEU A 49 1.74 -4.15 -4.74
CA LEU A 49 1.59 -3.15 -5.79
C LEU A 49 0.43 -3.51 -6.73
N ARG A 50 -0.60 -2.67 -6.77
CA ARG A 50 -1.75 -2.81 -7.66
C ARG A 50 -1.84 -1.63 -8.63
N ASN A 51 -2.29 -1.89 -9.85
CA ASN A 51 -2.73 -0.85 -10.78
C ASN A 51 -4.16 -0.46 -10.43
N VAL A 52 -4.44 0.83 -10.33
CA VAL A 52 -5.77 1.40 -10.27
C VAL A 52 -6.32 1.31 -11.69
N THR A 53 -7.47 0.64 -11.86
CA THR A 53 -8.12 0.43 -13.16
C THR A 53 -9.09 1.55 -13.45
#